data_AF-A0A4S2AAL0-F1
#
_entry.id   AF-A0A4S2AAL0-F1
#
_cell.length_a   1.000
_cell.length_b   1.000
_cell.length_c   1.000
_cell.angle_alpha   90.00
_cell.angle_beta   90.00
_cell.angle_gamma   90.00
#
_symmetry.space_group_name_H-M   'P 1'
#
loop_
_entity.id
_entity.type
_entity.pdbx_description
1 polymer ?
#
loop_
_entity_poly.entity_id
_entity_poly.type
_entity_poly.pdbx_seq_one_letter_code
_entity_poly.pdbx_strand_id
1 'polypeptide(L)'
;MVLEIVKQAVQIKMSCKSECSLISEAEYCCACARALREIGAPDSIWKEFREASKVEQAREKLTPYFQGKRGEYAENPPMDRLLKLLVQCRVEGAITDEIRKLMQ
;
A
#
# COMPACT_ATOMS: atom_id res chain seq x y z
N MET A 1 2.05 14.62 12.76
CA MET A 1 2.97 15.24 11.79
C MET A 1 3.55 14.21 10.84
N VAL A 2 4.27 13.18 11.31
CA VAL A 2 4.85 12.13 10.43
C VAL A 2 3.79 11.35 9.64
N LEU A 3 2.68 10.93 10.28
CA LEU A 3 1.61 10.18 9.60
C LEU A 3 0.96 10.96 8.44
N GLU A 4 0.76 12.26 8.61
CA GLU A 4 0.18 13.12 7.56
C GLU A 4 1.16 13.34 6.41
N ILE A 5 2.46 13.46 6.70
CA ILE A 5 3.51 13.52 5.66
C ILE A 5 3.49 12.24 4.82
N VAL A 6 3.36 11.07 5.46
CA VAL A 6 3.29 9.79 4.75
C VAL A 6 2.05 9.71 3.86
N LYS A 7 0.88 10.09 4.37
CA LYS A 7 -0.36 10.13 3.56
C LYS A 7 -0.23 11.06 2.35
N GLN A 8 0.33 12.25 2.56
CA GLN A 8 0.58 13.21 1.48
C GLN A 8 1.60 12.67 0.47
N ALA A 9 2.68 12.03 0.93
CA ALA A 9 3.67 11.41 0.06
C ALA A 9 3.03 10.33 -0.84
N VAL A 10 2.23 9.44 -0.27
CA VAL A 10 1.49 8.42 -1.05
C VAL A 10 0.54 9.09 -2.05
N GLN A 11 -0.22 10.10 -1.63
CA GLN A 11 -1.13 10.83 -2.52
C GLN A 11 -0.40 11.48 -3.69
N ILE A 12 0.76 12.10 -3.45
CA ILE A 12 1.58 12.71 -4.50
C ILE A 12 2.10 11.63 -5.44
N LYS A 13 2.59 10.49 -4.92
CA LYS A 13 3.12 9.39 -5.74
C LYS A 13 2.05 8.78 -6.65
N MET A 14 0.78 8.86 -6.28
CA MET A 14 -0.35 8.43 -7.11
C MET A 14 -0.65 9.36 -8.29
N SER A 15 -0.27 10.64 -8.23
CA SER A 15 -0.65 11.65 -9.24
C SER A 15 0.52 12.36 -9.92
N CYS A 16 1.75 12.23 -9.41
CA CYS A 16 2.90 12.94 -9.96
C CYS A 16 3.31 12.40 -11.35
N LYS A 17 3.86 13.26 -12.22
CA LYS A 17 4.23 12.86 -13.59
C LYS A 17 5.39 11.86 -13.64
N SER A 18 6.36 12.02 -12.74
CA SER A 18 7.53 11.15 -12.64
C SER A 18 7.21 9.88 -11.84
N GLU A 19 7.79 8.74 -12.21
CA GLU A 19 7.71 7.54 -11.36
C GLU A 19 8.45 7.77 -10.04
N CYS A 20 7.81 7.41 -8.92
CA CYS A 20 8.37 7.55 -7.60
C CYS A 20 7.94 6.36 -6.74
N SER A 21 8.89 5.47 -6.44
CA SER A 21 8.67 4.24 -5.68
C SER A 21 8.29 4.52 -4.22
N LEU A 22 7.66 3.53 -3.59
CA LEU A 22 7.53 3.49 -2.13
C LEU A 22 8.93 3.23 -1.53
N ILE A 23 9.33 4.03 -0.55
CA ILE A 23 10.70 4.04 0.00
C ILE A 23 10.78 3.72 1.50
N SER A 24 9.64 3.59 2.18
CA SER A 24 9.61 3.27 3.61
C SER A 24 8.47 2.34 3.97
N GLU A 25 8.59 1.69 5.11
CA GLU A 25 7.59 0.78 5.67
C GLU A 25 6.27 1.52 5.94
N ALA A 26 6.37 2.76 6.42
CA ALA A 26 5.22 3.64 6.64
C ALA A 26 4.47 3.94 5.33
N GLU A 27 5.19 4.29 4.26
CA GLU A 27 4.58 4.53 2.95
C GLU A 27 3.90 3.28 2.40
N TYR A 28 4.57 2.12 2.50
CA TYR A 28 3.99 0.85 2.07
C TYR A 28 2.71 0.53 2.82
N CYS A 29 2.74 0.56 4.16
CA CYS A 29 1.56 0.27 4.97
C CYS A 29 0.42 1.25 4.72
N CYS A 30 0.71 2.55 4.57
CA CYS A 30 -0.30 3.55 4.24
C CYS A 30 -0.91 3.32 2.85
N ALA A 31 -0.08 3.01 1.86
CA ALA A 31 -0.53 2.69 0.50
C ALA A 31 -1.41 1.42 0.47
N CYS A 32 -1.03 0.38 1.21
CA CYS A 32 -1.85 -0.84 1.34
C CYS A 32 -3.22 -0.53 1.96
N ALA A 33 -3.27 0.16 3.09
CA ALA A 33 -4.53 0.49 3.76
C ALA A 33 -5.46 1.28 2.84
N ARG A 34 -4.90 2.24 2.10
CA ARG A 34 -5.66 3.00 1.10
C ARG A 34 -6.18 2.10 -0.02
N ALA A 35 -5.33 1.28 -0.64
CA ALA A 35 -5.73 0.40 -1.72
C ALA A 35 -6.82 -0.59 -1.28
N LEU A 36 -6.67 -1.20 -0.11
CA LEU A 36 -7.65 -2.14 0.45
C LEU A 36 -9.00 -1.48 0.71
N ARG A 37 -9.01 -0.21 1.15
CA ARG A 37 -10.24 0.55 1.36
C ARG A 37 -10.94 0.86 0.03
N GLU A 38 -10.20 1.40 -0.93
CA GLU A 38 -10.76 1.79 -2.24
C GLU A 38 -11.28 0.58 -3.03
N ILE A 39 -10.62 -0.58 -2.90
CA ILE A 39 -11.02 -1.83 -3.57
C ILE A 39 -12.20 -2.51 -2.87
N GLY A 40 -12.55 -2.09 -1.65
CA GLY A 40 -13.54 -2.79 -0.84
C GLY A 40 -13.06 -4.21 -0.48
N ALA A 41 -11.80 -4.34 -0.08
CA ALA A 41 -11.19 -5.63 0.20
C ALA A 41 -11.89 -6.34 1.37
N PRO A 42 -12.02 -7.68 1.30
CA PRO A 42 -12.68 -8.45 2.36
C PRO A 42 -11.87 -8.44 3.65
N ASP A 43 -12.55 -8.64 4.78
CA ASP A 43 -11.95 -8.60 6.13
C ASP A 43 -10.80 -9.60 6.31
N SER A 44 -10.81 -10.72 5.57
CA SER A 44 -9.72 -11.70 5.59
C SER A 44 -8.38 -11.08 5.15
N ILE A 45 -8.40 -10.27 4.09
CA ILE A 45 -7.21 -9.58 3.57
C ILE A 45 -6.76 -8.49 4.54
N TRP A 46 -7.70 -7.77 5.16
CA TRP A 46 -7.37 -6.80 6.21
C TRP A 46 -6.73 -7.45 7.42
N LYS A 47 -7.22 -8.62 7.84
CA LYS A 47 -6.65 -9.39 8.95
C LYS A 47 -5.23 -9.82 8.63
N GLU A 48 -5.01 -10.42 7.47
CA GLU A 48 -3.67 -10.83 7.00
C GLU A 48 -2.68 -9.66 6.96
N PHE A 49 -3.14 -8.50 6.48
CA PHE A 49 -2.34 -7.28 6.46
C PHE A 49 -1.96 -6.84 7.88
N ARG A 50 -2.93 -6.74 8.80
CA ARG A 50 -2.72 -6.25 10.17
C ARG A 50 -1.88 -7.21 11.03
N GLU A 51 -1.92 -8.51 10.75
CA GLU A 51 -1.12 -9.51 11.46
C GLU A 51 0.37 -9.50 11.04
N ALA A 52 0.73 -8.86 9.94
CA ALA A 52 2.11 -8.79 9.50
C ALA A 52 2.98 -8.05 10.52
N SER A 53 4.16 -8.62 10.80
CA SER A 53 5.19 -8.02 11.67
C SER A 53 6.27 -7.31 10.86
N LYS A 54 6.41 -7.65 9.58
CA LYS A 54 7.37 -7.07 8.64
C LYS A 54 6.73 -6.80 7.28
N VAL A 55 7.29 -5.84 6.54
CA VAL A 55 6.77 -5.43 5.23
C VAL A 55 6.85 -6.55 4.21
N GLU A 56 7.94 -7.32 4.19
CA GLU A 56 8.11 -8.45 3.28
C GLU A 56 7.01 -9.52 3.46
N GLN A 57 6.61 -9.80 4.70
CA GLN A 57 5.50 -10.72 5.00
C GLN A 57 4.17 -10.18 4.47
N ALA A 58 3.91 -8.88 4.65
CA ALA A 58 2.73 -8.24 4.12
C ALA A 58 2.73 -8.25 2.57
N ARG A 59 3.90 -8.04 1.95
CA ARG A 59 4.06 -8.07 0.48
C ARG A 59 3.79 -9.45 -0.08
N GLU A 60 4.31 -10.51 0.53
CA GLU A 60 4.07 -11.89 0.08
C GLU A 60 2.57 -12.21 0.01
N LYS A 61 1.80 -11.78 1.02
CA LYS A 61 0.35 -12.02 1.06
C LYS A 61 -0.45 -11.10 0.14
N LEU A 62 -0.13 -9.80 0.13
CA LEU A 62 -0.95 -8.79 -0.53
C LEU A 62 -0.61 -8.58 -2.01
N THR A 63 0.62 -8.88 -2.44
CA THR A 63 1.02 -8.68 -3.85
C THR A 63 0.13 -9.46 -4.82
N PRO A 64 -0.16 -10.76 -4.61
CA PRO A 64 -1.07 -11.50 -5.49
C PRO A 64 -2.47 -10.89 -5.54
N TYR A 65 -2.99 -10.43 -4.39
CA TYR A 65 -4.29 -9.78 -4.30
C TYR A 65 -4.34 -8.50 -5.14
N PHE A 66 -3.35 -7.63 -5.01
CA PHE A 66 -3.27 -6.40 -5.81
C PHE A 66 -3.07 -6.67 -7.30
N GLN A 67 -2.24 -7.66 -7.65
CA GLN A 67 -2.05 -8.08 -9.05
C GLN A 67 -3.36 -8.51 -9.70
N GLY A 68 -4.14 -9.34 -9.02
CA GLY A 68 -5.44 -9.80 -9.51
C GLY A 68 -6.45 -8.65 -9.72
N LYS A 69 -6.30 -7.55 -8.99
CA LYS A 69 -7.19 -6.38 -9.07
C LYS A 69 -6.80 -5.34 -10.10
N ARG A 70 -5.58 -5.35 -10.64
CA ARG A 70 -5.12 -4.28 -11.56
C ARG A 70 -6.00 -4.10 -12.79
N GLY A 71 -6.53 -5.19 -13.37
CA GLY A 71 -7.39 -5.13 -14.55
C GLY A 71 -8.68 -4.34 -14.32
N GLU A 72 -9.24 -4.38 -13.11
CA GLU A 72 -10.48 -3.68 -12.73
C GLU A 72 -10.28 -2.16 -12.66
N TYR A 73 -9.04 -1.68 -12.50
CA TYR A 73 -8.71 -0.27 -12.28
C TYR A 73 -7.92 0.36 -13.43
N ALA A 74 -7.80 -0.30 -14.57
CA ALA A 74 -7.03 0.20 -15.73
C ALA A 74 -7.51 1.59 -16.22
N GLU A 75 -8.82 1.86 -16.14
CA GLU A 75 -9.41 3.15 -16.52
C GLU A 75 -9.42 4.18 -15.37
N ASN A 76 -8.87 3.83 -14.21
CA ASN A 76 -8.68 4.72 -13.06
C ASN A 76 -7.17 4.96 -12.84
N PRO A 77 -6.56 5.96 -13.51
CA PRO A 77 -5.11 6.13 -13.50
C PRO A 77 -4.48 6.25 -12.10
N PRO A 78 -5.08 6.98 -11.13
CA PRO A 78 -4.57 7.01 -9.76
C PRO A 78 -4.54 5.63 -9.08
N MET A 79 -5.57 4.81 -9.29
CA MET A 79 -5.67 3.49 -8.67
C MET A 79 -4.79 2.45 -9.37
N ASP A 80 -4.75 2.40 -10.70
CA ASP A 80 -3.79 1.53 -11.41
C ASP A 80 -2.35 1.84 -10.97
N ARG A 81 -2.04 3.14 -10.83
CA ARG A 81 -0.72 3.58 -10.37
C ARG A 81 -0.44 3.16 -8.93
N LEU A 82 -1.40 3.31 -8.01
CA LEU A 82 -1.25 2.82 -6.64
C LEU A 82 -0.97 1.32 -6.60
N LEU A 83 -1.72 0.53 -7.37
CA LEU A 83 -1.53 -0.92 -7.43
C LEU A 83 -0.19 -1.29 -8.07
N LYS A 84 0.25 -0.58 -9.11
CA LYS A 84 1.58 -0.74 -9.70
C LYS A 84 2.68 -0.51 -8.66
N LEU A 85 2.59 0.58 -7.89
CA LEU A 85 3.55 0.91 -6.83
C LEU A 85 3.63 -0.19 -5.76
N LEU A 86 2.48 -0.73 -5.36
CA LEU A 86 2.41 -1.80 -4.36
C LEU A 86 3.03 -3.11 -4.88
N VAL A 87 2.68 -3.50 -6.10
CA VAL A 87 3.19 -4.73 -6.73
C VAL A 87 4.70 -4.68 -6.99
N GLN A 88 5.23 -3.51 -7.32
CA GLN A 88 6.65 -3.31 -7.61
C GLN A 88 7.48 -2.89 -6.38
N CYS A 89 6.84 -2.75 -5.22
CA CYS A 89 7.51 -2.32 -4.00
C CYS A 89 8.63 -3.29 -3.61
N ARG A 90 9.77 -2.76 -3.14
CA ARG A 90 10.92 -3.53 -2.63
C ARG A 90 11.28 -3.19 -1.19
N VAL A 91 10.44 -2.42 -0.50
CA VAL A 91 10.64 -2.08 0.91
C VAL A 91 10.62 -3.37 1.73
N GLU A 92 11.51 -3.43 2.70
CA GLU A 92 11.66 -4.48 3.72
C GLU A 92 11.85 -3.77 5.06
N GLY A 93 11.45 -4.42 6.15
CA GLY A 93 11.62 -3.84 7.49
C GLY A 93 10.47 -4.11 8.44
N ALA A 94 10.68 -3.74 9.71
CA ALA A 94 9.75 -4.01 10.78
C ALA A 94 8.55 -3.05 10.77
N ILE A 95 7.35 -3.61 10.98
CA ILE A 95 6.13 -2.84 11.18
C ILE A 95 6.01 -2.53 12.67
N THR A 96 6.48 -1.35 13.05
CA THR A 96 6.40 -0.83 14.43
C THR A 96 4.98 -0.40 14.79
N ASP A 97 4.71 -0.21 16.08
CA ASP A 97 3.40 0.25 16.55
C ASP A 97 2.98 1.61 15.98
N GLU A 98 3.94 2.49 15.68
CA GLU A 98 3.65 3.76 15.02
C GLU A 98 3.17 3.54 13.58
N ILE A 99 3.79 2.61 12.85
CA ILE A 99 3.38 2.25 11.48
C ILE A 99 2.00 1.56 11.50
N ARG A 100 1.68 0.77 12.53
CA ARG A 100 0.37 0.12 12.67
C ARG A 100 -0.80 1.11 12.66
N LYS A 101 -0.59 2.36 13.11
CA LYS A 101 -1.59 3.43 13.02
C LYS A 101 -1.98 3.79 11.58
N LEU A 102 -1.11 3.49 10.60
CA LEU A 102 -1.37 3.70 9.17
C LEU A 102 -2.13 2.53 8.52
N MET A 103 -2.33 1.42 9.23
CA MET A 103 -2.95 0.19 8.71
C MET A 103 -4.47 0.13 8.97
N GLN A 104 -5.11 1.29 8.97
CA GLN A 104 -6.53 1.51 9.25
C GLN A 104 -7.23 2.04 8.02
#